data_AF-A0A914PXV2-F1
#
_entry.id   AF-A0A914PXV2-F1
#
_cell.length_a   1.000
_cell.length_b   1.000
_cell.length_c   1.000
_cell.angle_alpha   90.00
_cell.angle_beta   90.00
_cell.angle_gamma   90.00
#
_symmetry.space_group_name_H-M   'P 1'
#
loop_
_entity.id
_entity.type
_entity.pdbx_description
1 polymer ?
#
loop_
_entity_poly.entity_id
_entity_poly.type
_entity_poly.pdbx_seq_one_letter_code
_entity_poly.pdbx_strand_id
1 'polypeptide(L)'
;MYLLFSLFFSKWHEPEDFSILFLGNQESEFLTPKKWVRLLFEPDTGIVSIKDCVSTNDITGDGDHKLVIVDFAETQCRLKLLKGLNFITDAHLPDEPAGVVTFYSEDSQMPCVAVAIGNSLLIYRNMKPYYRCNVDPVDLNPTEISLWTAAMEKQIGVGTLVEGLSVRLFKQLIRLRTKIFVSRQHFRSESQIKFFRISEKQIQ
;
A
#
# COMPACT_ATOMS: atom_id res chain seq x y z
N MET A 1 -22.31 12.75 24.83
CA MET A 1 -22.84 11.45 25.30
C MET A 1 -23.68 10.89 24.16
N TYR A 2 -23.13 9.88 23.47
CA TYR A 2 -23.73 8.87 22.57
C TYR A 2 -24.75 9.21 21.45
N LEU A 3 -24.40 8.71 20.24
CA LEU A 3 -25.23 8.00 19.22
C LEU A 3 -26.33 8.83 18.47
N LEU A 4 -26.67 8.67 17.17
CA LEU A 4 -26.52 7.64 16.11
C LEU A 4 -26.26 8.37 14.76
N PHE A 5 -25.54 7.92 13.73
CA PHE A 5 -25.44 6.67 12.96
C PHE A 5 -26.65 6.26 12.09
N SER A 6 -26.36 6.20 10.78
CA SER A 6 -27.02 5.51 9.66
C SER A 6 -28.20 6.18 8.94
N LEU A 7 -28.04 6.30 7.61
CA LEU A 7 -28.90 5.67 6.60
C LEU A 7 -28.22 5.82 5.22
N PHE A 8 -27.59 4.74 4.75
CA PHE A 8 -27.65 4.20 3.38
C PHE A 8 -26.71 2.98 3.29
N PHE A 9 -27.16 1.86 3.85
CA PHE A 9 -26.67 0.52 3.57
C PHE A 9 -27.78 -0.17 2.76
N SER A 10 -27.53 -0.51 1.51
CA SER A 10 -28.41 -1.42 0.77
C SER A 10 -27.70 -2.75 0.58
N LYS A 11 -28.21 -3.74 1.33
CA LYS A 11 -28.20 -5.17 1.04
C LYS A 11 -26.88 -5.92 1.26
N TRP A 12 -26.52 -6.03 2.54
CA TRP A 12 -25.88 -7.22 3.08
C TRP A 12 -26.99 -8.19 3.48
N HIS A 13 -26.98 -9.40 2.91
CA HIS A 13 -27.78 -10.52 3.40
C HIS A 13 -26.82 -11.37 4.24
N GLU A 14 -27.11 -11.51 5.53
CA GLU A 14 -26.34 -12.35 6.45
C GLU A 14 -26.34 -13.82 5.98
N PRO A 15 -25.29 -14.58 6.32
CA PRO A 15 -25.34 -16.03 6.33
C PRO A 15 -25.76 -16.48 7.73
N GLU A 16 -27.00 -16.94 7.88
CA GLU A 16 -27.32 -17.87 8.96
C GLU A 16 -26.96 -19.29 8.51
N ASP A 17 -26.63 -20.12 9.51
CA ASP A 17 -26.29 -21.53 9.48
C ASP A 17 -24.83 -21.93 9.17
N PHE A 18 -23.99 -21.67 10.19
CA PHE A 18 -22.97 -22.62 10.59
C PHE A 18 -23.63 -23.94 11.02
N SER A 19 -23.68 -24.92 10.12
CA SER A 19 -23.84 -26.33 10.48
C SER A 19 -22.56 -27.07 10.12
N ILE A 20 -21.72 -27.33 11.12
CA ILE A 20 -20.63 -28.29 11.03
C ILE A 20 -21.27 -29.67 11.07
N LEU A 21 -21.23 -30.41 9.96
CA LEU A 21 -21.51 -31.85 9.96
C LEU A 21 -20.37 -32.58 9.24
N PHE A 22 -19.60 -33.30 10.06
CA PHE A 22 -18.83 -34.45 9.59
C PHE A 22 -19.79 -35.58 9.24
N LEU A 23 -19.63 -36.15 8.04
CA LEU A 23 -19.75 -37.56 7.66
C LEU A 23 -20.40 -37.72 6.28
N GLY A 24 -19.88 -38.69 5.54
CA GLY A 24 -20.75 -39.56 4.75
C GLY A 24 -20.78 -39.29 3.25
N ASN A 25 -20.40 -40.34 2.52
CA ASN A 25 -20.44 -40.50 1.08
C ASN A 25 -21.81 -40.21 0.42
N GLN A 26 -21.71 -39.74 -0.84
CA GLN A 26 -22.61 -39.92 -1.99
C GLN A 26 -23.95 -39.16 -1.99
N GLU A 27 -24.08 -38.16 -2.88
CA GLU A 27 -25.03 -38.21 -4.01
C GLU A 27 -24.77 -37.09 -5.02
N SER A 28 -25.00 -37.41 -6.29
CA SER A 28 -24.65 -36.65 -7.48
C SER A 28 -25.55 -35.45 -7.71
N GLU A 29 -25.06 -34.24 -7.45
CA GLU A 29 -25.60 -33.03 -8.07
C GLU A 29 -24.95 -32.83 -9.44
N PHE A 30 -25.78 -32.49 -10.44
CA PHE A 30 -25.33 -32.01 -11.74
C PHE A 30 -24.65 -30.65 -11.56
N LEU A 31 -23.39 -30.67 -11.13
CA LEU A 31 -22.62 -29.49 -10.81
C LEU A 31 -22.20 -28.81 -12.12
N THR A 32 -22.57 -27.55 -12.27
CA THR A 32 -21.83 -26.64 -13.15
C THR A 32 -20.34 -26.86 -12.91
N PRO A 33 -19.51 -27.08 -13.96
CA PRO A 33 -18.12 -27.39 -13.76
C PRO A 33 -17.52 -26.26 -12.94
N LYS A 34 -16.99 -26.60 -11.75
CA LYS A 34 -16.28 -25.63 -10.91
C LYS A 34 -15.17 -25.05 -11.78
N LYS A 35 -15.35 -23.79 -12.20
CA LYS A 35 -14.41 -23.06 -13.07
C LYS A 35 -13.00 -22.96 -12.48
N TRP A 36 -12.91 -23.10 -11.16
CA TRP A 36 -11.68 -22.95 -10.40
C TRP A 36 -11.13 -24.31 -9.97
N VAL A 37 -9.86 -24.52 -10.26
CA VAL A 37 -9.08 -25.63 -9.73
C VAL A 37 -8.30 -25.13 -8.51
N ARG A 38 -8.45 -25.83 -7.38
CA ARG A 38 -7.67 -25.55 -6.18
C ARG A 38 -6.25 -26.10 -6.39
N LEU A 39 -5.27 -25.22 -6.55
CA LEU A 39 -3.88 -25.60 -6.76
C LEU A 39 -3.13 -25.87 -5.43
N LEU A 40 -3.41 -25.06 -4.40
CA LEU A 40 -2.71 -25.11 -3.11
C LEU A 40 -3.67 -24.71 -1.98
N PHE A 41 -3.47 -25.29 -0.79
CA PHE A 41 -4.08 -24.80 0.44
C PHE A 41 -3.17 -25.06 1.63
N GLU A 42 -2.60 -23.99 2.16
CA GLU A 42 -1.67 -24.04 3.28
C GLU A 42 -2.12 -23.01 4.33
N PRO A 43 -3.03 -23.39 5.25
CA PRO A 43 -3.54 -22.48 6.29
C PRO A 43 -2.46 -22.08 7.30
N ASP A 44 -1.41 -22.90 7.45
CA ASP A 44 -0.37 -22.74 8.47
C ASP A 44 0.85 -21.93 7.98
N THR A 45 0.73 -21.21 6.86
CA THR A 45 1.83 -20.41 6.30
C THR A 45 2.22 -19.21 7.16
N GLY A 46 1.33 -18.75 8.04
CA GLY A 46 1.59 -17.64 8.96
C GLY A 46 1.84 -16.28 8.29
N ILE A 47 1.57 -16.15 6.98
CA ILE A 47 1.75 -14.90 6.24
C ILE A 47 0.57 -13.99 6.51
N VAL A 48 0.85 -12.79 7.00
CA VAL A 48 -0.15 -11.73 7.15
C VAL A 48 0.17 -10.64 6.14
N SER A 49 -0.74 -10.36 5.20
CA SER A 49 -0.53 -9.31 4.19
C SER A 49 -1.85 -8.66 3.79
N ILE A 50 -1.74 -7.49 3.15
CA ILE A 50 -2.87 -6.78 2.53
C ILE A 50 -2.71 -6.80 1.01
N LYS A 51 -3.81 -6.67 0.28
CA LYS A 51 -3.82 -6.74 -1.19
C LYS A 51 -2.80 -5.78 -1.85
N ASP A 52 -2.65 -4.57 -1.31
CA ASP A 52 -1.75 -3.56 -1.85
C ASP A 52 -0.27 -3.87 -1.56
N CYS A 53 0.01 -4.85 -0.70
CA CYS A 53 1.33 -5.34 -0.31
C CYS A 53 1.69 -6.67 -0.97
N VAL A 54 1.01 -7.03 -2.06
CA VAL A 54 1.26 -8.23 -2.85
C VAL A 54 1.43 -7.86 -4.33
N SER A 55 2.48 -8.38 -4.97
CA SER A 55 2.73 -8.20 -6.40
C SER A 55 3.39 -9.43 -7.01
N THR A 56 3.27 -9.63 -8.31
CA THR A 56 3.83 -10.80 -9.02
C THR A 56 4.56 -10.37 -10.27
N ASN A 57 5.83 -10.75 -10.42
CA ASN A 57 6.60 -10.48 -11.63
C ASN A 57 7.86 -11.38 -11.72
N ASP A 58 8.51 -11.46 -12.87
CA ASP A 58 9.79 -12.19 -13.01
C ASP A 58 10.96 -11.36 -12.48
N ILE A 59 11.08 -11.29 -11.16
CA ILE A 59 12.09 -10.48 -10.45
C ILE A 59 13.53 -10.87 -10.80
N THR A 60 13.78 -12.12 -11.20
CA THR A 60 15.15 -12.62 -11.48
C THR A 60 15.48 -12.73 -12.96
N GLY A 61 14.51 -12.49 -13.85
CA GLY A 61 14.70 -12.62 -15.30
C GLY A 61 14.93 -14.06 -15.77
N ASP A 62 14.46 -15.07 -15.03
CA ASP A 62 14.62 -16.50 -15.39
C ASP A 62 13.42 -17.05 -16.17
N GLY A 63 12.45 -16.19 -16.51
CA GLY A 63 11.19 -16.55 -17.15
C GLY A 63 10.12 -17.04 -16.18
N ASP A 64 10.40 -17.09 -14.86
CA ASP A 64 9.45 -17.57 -13.85
C ASP A 64 8.91 -16.41 -12.99
N HIS A 65 7.59 -16.26 -12.94
CA HIS A 65 6.96 -15.22 -12.15
C HIS A 65 7.03 -15.56 -10.66
N LYS A 66 7.55 -14.62 -9.89
CA LYS A 66 7.71 -14.75 -8.43
C LYS A 66 6.72 -13.86 -7.72
N LEU A 67 6.28 -14.33 -6.56
CA LEU A 67 5.33 -13.62 -5.72
C LEU A 67 6.11 -12.78 -4.70
N VAL A 68 5.92 -11.48 -4.76
CA VAL A 68 6.45 -10.50 -3.81
C VAL A 68 5.37 -10.19 -2.81
N ILE A 69 5.67 -10.38 -1.53
CA ILE A 69 4.75 -10.14 -0.41
C ILE A 69 5.46 -9.32 0.65
N VAL A 70 4.77 -8.34 1.22
CA VAL A 70 5.13 -7.84 2.55
C VAL A 70 4.35 -8.62 3.60
N ASP A 71 5.08 -9.23 4.52
CA ASP A 71 4.54 -9.91 5.68
C ASP A 71 4.57 -9.00 6.93
N PHE A 72 3.41 -8.88 7.58
CA PHE A 72 3.17 -8.12 8.82
C PHE A 72 3.02 -9.02 10.05
N ALA A 73 3.25 -10.34 9.94
CA ALA A 73 3.02 -11.27 11.04
C ALA A 73 3.92 -11.02 12.26
N GLU A 74 5.13 -10.52 12.02
CA GLU A 74 6.11 -10.18 13.04
C GLU A 74 6.06 -8.67 13.39
N THR A 75 6.72 -8.28 14.49
CA THR A 75 6.80 -6.87 14.90
C THR A 75 7.50 -5.98 13.86
N GLN A 76 8.39 -6.56 13.07
CA GLN A 76 9.05 -5.90 11.94
C GLN A 76 8.52 -6.48 10.63
N CYS A 77 8.04 -5.61 9.75
CA CYS A 77 7.54 -6.02 8.44
C CYS A 77 8.67 -6.61 7.59
N ARG A 78 8.38 -7.67 6.83
CA ARG A 78 9.37 -8.40 6.03
C ARG A 78 8.97 -8.44 4.56
N LEU A 79 9.86 -8.01 3.68
CA LEU A 79 9.70 -8.16 2.24
C LEU A 79 10.18 -9.55 1.82
N LYS A 80 9.23 -10.40 1.42
CA LYS A 80 9.45 -11.80 1.04
C LYS A 80 9.26 -12.01 -0.46
N LEU A 81 10.16 -12.79 -1.05
CA LEU A 81 10.06 -13.25 -2.44
C LEU A 81 9.84 -14.75 -2.46
N LEU A 82 8.77 -15.21 -3.09
CA LEU A 82 8.39 -16.61 -3.18
C LEU A 82 8.50 -17.11 -4.63
N LYS A 83 9.03 -18.32 -4.80
CA LYS A 83 9.00 -19.10 -6.04
C LYS A 83 8.33 -20.45 -5.76
N GLY A 84 7.16 -20.65 -6.34
CA GLY A 84 6.28 -21.75 -5.96
C GLY A 84 5.90 -21.64 -4.48
N LEU A 85 6.36 -22.58 -3.66
CA LEU A 85 6.11 -22.63 -2.22
C LEU A 85 7.30 -22.19 -1.36
N ASN A 86 8.45 -21.91 -1.98
CA ASN A 86 9.69 -21.63 -1.28
C ASN A 86 9.95 -20.13 -1.20
N PHE A 87 10.36 -19.66 -0.02
CA PHE A 87 10.89 -18.32 0.16
C PHE A 87 12.34 -18.26 -0.37
N ILE A 88 12.58 -17.41 -1.36
CA ILE A 88 13.91 -17.16 -1.92
C ILE A 88 14.63 -16.09 -1.12
N THR A 89 13.91 -15.05 -0.73
CA THR A 89 14.49 -13.89 -0.06
C THR A 89 13.55 -13.40 1.02
N ASP A 90 14.16 -12.95 2.10
CA ASP A 90 13.51 -12.35 3.23
C ASP A 90 14.35 -11.15 3.69
N ALA A 91 13.79 -9.95 3.59
CA ALA A 91 14.45 -8.71 3.93
C ALA A 91 13.61 -7.90 4.93
N HIS A 92 14.23 -7.43 6.01
CA HIS A 92 13.56 -6.56 6.98
C HIS A 92 13.27 -5.18 6.38
N LEU A 93 12.07 -4.69 6.62
CA LEU A 93 11.67 -3.32 6.33
C LEU A 93 11.84 -2.44 7.57
N PRO A 94 12.18 -1.15 7.39
CA PRO A 94 12.42 -0.25 8.50
C PRO A 94 11.16 0.17 9.26
N ASP A 95 10.01 0.15 8.60
CA ASP A 95 8.72 0.63 9.13
C ASP A 95 7.56 -0.01 8.34
N GLU A 96 6.32 0.23 8.77
CA GLU A 96 5.10 -0.31 8.17
C GLU A 96 4.89 0.21 6.73
N PRO A 97 4.85 -0.69 5.72
CA PRO A 97 4.63 -0.29 4.34
C PRO A 97 3.16 -0.06 4.02
N ALA A 98 2.91 0.94 3.17
CA ALA A 98 1.59 1.23 2.62
C ALA A 98 1.26 0.42 1.35
N GLY A 99 2.28 -0.12 0.67
CA GLY A 99 2.07 -0.92 -0.54
C GLY A 99 3.37 -1.31 -1.24
N VAL A 100 3.25 -2.28 -2.15
CA VAL A 100 4.35 -2.77 -2.99
C VAL A 100 3.92 -2.79 -4.45
N VAL A 101 4.83 -2.44 -5.35
CA VAL A 101 4.62 -2.53 -6.79
C VAL A 101 5.88 -2.99 -7.49
N THR A 102 5.72 -3.77 -8.55
CA THR A 102 6.80 -4.16 -9.43
C THR A 102 6.75 -3.30 -10.69
N PHE A 103 7.91 -2.86 -11.19
CA PHE A 103 8.00 -2.00 -12.35
C PHE A 103 9.30 -2.20 -13.12
N TYR A 104 9.28 -1.94 -14.43
CA TYR A 104 10.48 -1.95 -15.25
C TYR A 104 11.09 -0.54 -15.29
N SER A 105 12.40 -0.47 -15.09
CA SER A 105 13.18 0.75 -15.22
C SER A 105 13.90 0.72 -16.56
N GLU A 106 14.06 1.86 -17.23
CA GLU A 106 14.76 1.92 -18.54
C GLU A 106 16.18 1.31 -18.46
N ASP A 107 16.83 1.42 -17.31
CA ASP A 107 18.18 0.90 -17.07
C ASP A 107 18.23 -0.58 -16.68
N SER A 108 17.08 -1.27 -16.56
CA SER A 108 17.04 -2.65 -16.07
C SER A 108 16.10 -3.52 -16.88
N GLN A 109 16.67 -4.60 -17.42
CA GLN A 109 15.91 -5.67 -18.08
C GLN A 109 15.07 -6.48 -17.08
N MET A 110 15.39 -6.39 -15.78
CA MET A 110 14.66 -7.06 -14.71
C MET A 110 13.74 -6.05 -13.99
N PRO A 111 12.54 -6.47 -13.58
CA PRO A 111 11.64 -5.61 -12.84
C PRO A 111 12.21 -5.30 -11.45
N CYS A 112 12.11 -4.03 -11.08
CA CYS A 112 12.42 -3.52 -9.75
C CYS A 112 11.18 -3.67 -8.86
N VAL A 113 11.40 -3.76 -7.55
CA VAL A 113 10.33 -3.73 -6.55
C VAL A 113 10.38 -2.38 -5.84
N ALA A 114 9.29 -1.62 -5.88
CA ALA A 114 9.12 -0.41 -5.08
C ALA A 114 8.21 -0.69 -3.88
N VAL A 115 8.66 -0.34 -2.69
CA VAL A 115 7.91 -0.43 -1.43
C VAL A 115 7.68 0.99 -0.92
N ALA A 116 6.42 1.36 -0.71
CA ALA A 116 6.05 2.64 -0.13
C ALA A 116 6.04 2.55 1.40
N ILE A 117 6.87 3.36 2.06
CA ILE A 117 7.04 3.35 3.52
C ILE A 117 7.04 4.80 4.02
N GLY A 118 6.04 5.17 4.82
CA GLY A 118 5.88 6.53 5.35
C GLY A 118 5.92 7.59 4.23
N ASN A 119 6.93 8.47 4.27
CA ASN A 119 7.18 9.51 3.28
C ASN A 119 8.22 9.12 2.21
N SER A 120 8.58 7.84 2.13
CA SER A 120 9.68 7.34 1.31
C SER A 120 9.23 6.21 0.38
N LEU A 121 9.89 6.07 -0.77
CA LEU A 121 9.82 4.91 -1.64
C LEU A 121 11.17 4.19 -1.60
N LEU A 122 11.18 2.94 -1.15
CA LEU A 122 12.35 2.07 -1.20
C LEU A 122 12.31 1.24 -2.47
N ILE A 123 13.35 1.34 -3.29
CA ILE A 123 13.48 0.60 -4.54
C ILE A 123 14.50 -0.52 -4.33
N TYR A 124 14.08 -1.74 -4.64
CA TYR A 124 14.89 -2.94 -4.62
C TYR A 124 15.15 -3.43 -6.04
N ARG A 125 16.40 -3.74 -6.36
CA ARG A 125 16.81 -4.42 -7.59
C ARG A 125 17.35 -5.78 -7.24
N ASN A 126 16.80 -6.84 -7.85
CA ASN A 126 17.15 -8.22 -7.51
C ASN A 126 17.05 -8.48 -5.99
N MET A 127 15.96 -8.00 -5.37
CA MET A 127 15.70 -8.04 -3.92
C MET A 127 16.76 -7.40 -3.01
N LYS A 128 17.70 -6.62 -3.55
CA LYS A 128 18.67 -5.84 -2.79
C LYS A 128 18.26 -4.36 -2.79
N PRO A 129 18.36 -3.66 -1.64
CA PRO A 129 18.13 -2.22 -1.59
C PRO A 129 19.01 -1.51 -2.63
N TYR A 130 18.41 -0.70 -3.49
CA TYR A 130 19.10 -0.01 -4.57
C TYR A 130 19.00 1.51 -4.40
N TYR A 131 17.81 2.02 -4.12
CA TYR A 131 17.58 3.46 -4.04
C TYR A 131 16.48 3.78 -3.03
N ARG A 132 16.55 4.97 -2.42
CA ARG A 132 15.51 5.53 -1.56
C ARG A 132 15.14 6.91 -2.08
N CYS A 133 13.87 7.09 -2.43
CA CYS A 133 13.30 8.38 -2.78
C CYS A 133 12.51 8.89 -1.58
N ASN A 134 12.73 10.13 -1.15
CA ASN A 134 11.92 10.76 -0.12
C ASN A 134 11.02 11.81 -0.77
N VAL A 135 9.79 11.94 -0.26
CA VAL A 135 8.92 13.05 -0.64
C VAL A 135 9.44 14.31 0.04
N ASP A 136 9.65 15.37 -0.74
CA ASP A 136 10.09 16.66 -0.21
C ASP A 136 9.08 17.19 0.82
N PRO A 137 9.57 17.71 1.97
CA PRO A 137 8.70 18.33 2.95
C PRO A 137 8.02 19.55 2.31
N VAL A 138 6.73 19.69 2.59
CA VAL A 138 5.97 20.87 2.18
C VAL A 138 6.09 21.92 3.27
N ASP A 139 6.44 23.15 2.89
CA ASP A 139 6.49 24.26 3.83
C ASP A 139 5.13 24.48 4.49
N LEU A 140 5.15 24.66 5.80
CA LEU A 140 3.96 24.98 6.58
C LEU A 140 3.44 26.36 6.18
N ASN A 141 2.13 26.52 6.15
CA ASN A 141 1.52 27.78 5.79
C ASN A 141 1.86 28.86 6.85
N PRO A 142 2.43 30.02 6.48
CA PRO A 142 2.82 31.05 7.44
C PRO A 142 1.66 31.53 8.31
N THR A 143 0.43 31.52 7.80
CA THR A 143 -0.73 31.92 8.61
C THR A 143 -1.10 30.85 9.64
N GLU A 144 -0.92 29.57 9.32
CA GLU A 144 -1.13 28.49 10.28
C GLU A 144 -0.09 28.57 11.39
N ILE A 145 1.17 28.81 11.02
CA ILE A 145 2.25 29.05 11.99
C ILE A 145 1.85 30.21 12.93
N SER A 146 1.40 31.35 12.40
CA SER A 146 1.00 32.49 13.25
C SER A 146 -0.15 32.19 14.21
N LEU A 147 -1.13 31.36 13.79
CA LEU A 147 -2.26 30.97 14.64
C LEU A 147 -1.81 30.02 15.74
N TRP A 148 -0.96 29.03 15.41
CA TRP A 148 -0.39 28.12 16.40
C TRP A 148 0.50 28.85 17.40
N THR A 149 1.32 29.79 16.95
CA THR A 149 2.15 30.63 17.84
C THR A 149 1.28 31.49 18.75
N ALA A 150 0.26 32.17 18.20
CA ALA A 150 -0.66 32.98 19.01
C ALA A 150 -1.46 32.15 20.03
N ALA A 151 -1.80 30.89 19.70
CA ALA A 151 -2.44 29.98 20.63
C ALA A 151 -1.49 29.52 21.75
N MET A 152 -0.22 29.23 21.41
CA MET A 152 0.81 28.86 22.37
C MET A 152 1.09 30.00 23.36
N GLU A 153 1.08 31.24 22.88
CA GLU A 153 1.19 32.46 23.68
C GLU A 153 -0.10 32.84 24.43
N LYS A 154 -1.17 32.04 24.32
CA LYS A 154 -2.50 32.27 24.91
C LYS A 154 -3.15 33.60 24.49
N GLN A 155 -2.74 34.16 23.35
CA GLN A 155 -3.33 35.39 22.80
C GLN A 155 -4.68 35.15 22.12
N ILE A 156 -4.95 33.90 21.70
CA ILE A 156 -6.21 33.50 21.09
C ILE A 156 -6.88 32.36 21.86
N GLY A 157 -8.22 32.36 21.86
CA GLY A 157 -9.02 31.28 22.41
C GLY A 157 -9.12 30.09 21.47
N VAL A 158 -9.41 28.91 22.03
CA VAL A 158 -9.53 27.64 21.29
C VAL A 158 -10.58 27.73 20.16
N GLY A 159 -11.68 28.46 20.37
CA GLY A 159 -12.73 28.63 19.37
C GLY A 159 -12.22 29.34 18.10
N THR A 160 -11.48 30.43 18.26
CA THR A 160 -10.90 31.20 17.15
C THR A 160 -9.83 30.41 16.40
N LEU A 161 -9.05 29.59 17.11
CA LEU A 161 -8.06 28.70 16.50
C LEU A 161 -8.74 27.64 15.61
N VAL A 162 -9.78 26.97 16.13
CA VAL A 162 -10.51 25.93 15.40
C VAL A 162 -11.17 26.53 14.15
N GLU A 163 -11.78 27.71 14.25
CA GLU A 163 -12.39 28.38 13.09
C GLU A 163 -11.34 28.75 12.03
N GLY A 164 -10.21 29.32 12.44
CA GLY A 164 -9.11 29.71 11.54
C GLY A 164 -8.47 28.52 10.80
N LEU A 165 -8.38 27.35 11.44
CA LEU A 165 -7.84 26.14 10.84
C LEU A 165 -8.88 25.41 9.97
N SER A 166 -10.15 25.35 10.40
CA SER A 166 -11.22 24.59 9.73
C SER A 166 -11.50 25.07 8.31
N VAL A 167 -11.49 26.38 8.08
CA VAL A 167 -11.75 26.98 6.76
C VAL A 167 -10.66 26.61 5.74
N ARG A 168 -9.45 26.22 6.19
CA ARG A 168 -8.26 26.10 5.33
C ARG A 168 -7.80 24.69 5.07
N LEU A 169 -7.95 23.77 6.02
CA LEU A 169 -7.59 22.37 5.84
C LEU A 169 -8.30 21.75 4.62
N PHE A 170 -9.55 22.15 4.36
CA PHE A 170 -10.30 21.69 3.19
C PHE A 170 -9.67 22.10 1.83
N LYS A 171 -9.06 23.29 1.73
CA LYS A 171 -8.48 23.78 0.47
C LYS A 171 -7.11 23.19 0.16
N GLN A 172 -6.31 22.86 1.18
CA GLN A 172 -4.99 22.27 0.99
C GLN A 172 -5.02 20.74 0.83
N LEU A 173 -5.90 20.05 1.55
CA LEU A 173 -6.03 18.58 1.45
C LEU A 173 -6.46 18.12 0.05
N ILE A 174 -7.26 18.92 -0.67
CA ILE A 174 -7.62 18.65 -2.06
C ILE A 174 -6.39 18.74 -2.98
N ARG A 175 -5.47 19.67 -2.74
CA ARG A 175 -4.23 19.79 -3.55
C ARG A 175 -3.30 18.58 -3.38
N LEU A 176 -3.14 18.06 -2.17
CA LEU A 176 -2.26 16.92 -1.89
C LEU A 176 -2.85 15.59 -2.37
N ARG A 177 -4.16 15.36 -2.19
CA ARG A 177 -4.83 14.17 -2.72
C ARG A 177 -4.79 14.11 -4.25
N THR A 178 -4.90 15.25 -4.93
CA THR A 178 -4.84 15.29 -6.40
C THR A 178 -3.44 14.97 -6.92
N LYS A 179 -2.37 15.45 -6.26
CA LYS A 179 -0.98 15.09 -6.62
C LYS A 179 -0.71 13.59 -6.48
N ILE A 180 -1.16 12.96 -5.39
CA ILE A 180 -0.98 11.52 -5.13
C ILE A 180 -1.88 10.67 -6.05
N PHE A 181 -3.07 11.15 -6.42
CA PHE A 181 -3.96 10.45 -7.35
C PHE A 181 -3.47 10.52 -8.80
N VAL A 182 -2.88 11.65 -9.22
CA VAL A 182 -2.29 11.79 -10.56
C VAL A 182 -1.10 10.85 -10.75
N SER A 183 -0.25 10.66 -9.72
CA SER A 183 0.80 9.63 -9.76
C SER A 183 0.24 8.20 -9.83
N ARG A 184 -0.96 7.95 -9.27
CA ARG A 184 -1.66 6.66 -9.38
C ARG A 184 -2.23 6.39 -10.79
N GLN A 185 -2.71 7.41 -11.49
CA GLN A 185 -3.22 7.30 -12.88
C GLN A 185 -2.09 7.18 -13.90
N HIS A 186 -0.96 7.87 -13.68
CA HIS A 186 0.17 7.85 -14.62
C HIS A 186 0.93 6.51 -14.64
N PHE A 187 0.86 5.74 -13.56
CA PHE A 187 1.50 4.42 -13.48
C PHE A 187 0.76 3.34 -14.28
N ARG A 188 -0.48 3.59 -14.70
CA ARG A 188 -1.33 2.61 -15.44
C ARG A 188 -1.15 2.67 -16.96
N SER A 189 -0.30 3.56 -17.46
CA SER A 189 -0.07 3.83 -18.88
C SER A 189 1.39 3.54 -19.22
N GLU A 190 1.64 2.44 -19.92
CA GLU A 190 2.95 1.88 -20.29
C GLU A 190 3.79 2.75 -21.24
N SER A 191 3.75 4.08 -21.19
CA SER A 191 4.45 4.87 -22.22
C SER A 191 5.11 6.16 -21.78
N GLN A 192 4.97 6.63 -20.53
CA GLN A 192 5.61 7.89 -20.12
C GLN A 192 6.09 7.89 -18.67
N ILE A 193 7.16 7.16 -18.38
CA ILE A 193 8.02 7.46 -17.23
C ILE A 193 8.93 8.63 -17.63
N LYS A 194 8.37 9.84 -17.76
CA LYS A 194 9.14 11.06 -18.04
C LYS A 194 9.07 12.13 -16.95
N PHE A 195 8.47 11.84 -15.80
CA PHE A 195 8.24 12.86 -14.75
C PHE A 195 9.17 12.82 -13.53
N PHE A 196 10.17 11.92 -13.48
CA PHE A 196 11.27 12.04 -12.52
C PHE A 196 12.58 12.41 -13.22
N ARG A 197 12.58 13.58 -13.87
CA ARG A 197 13.81 14.33 -14.12
C ARG A 197 13.89 15.45 -13.10
N ILE A 198 14.22 15.11 -11.85
CA ILE A 198 14.61 16.11 -10.84
C ILE A 198 16.11 15.96 -10.62
N SER A 199 16.83 16.84 -11.32
CA SER A 199 18.23 17.25 -11.15
C SER A 199 19.26 16.19 -10.74
N GLU A 200 20.00 15.73 -11.74
CA GLU A 200 21.43 15.49 -11.57
C GLU A 200 22.08 16.75 -10.97
N LYS A 201 22.45 16.69 -9.70
CA LYS A 201 23.60 17.43 -9.17
C LYS A 201 24.38 16.51 -8.23
N GLN A 202 25.37 15.87 -8.85
CA GLN A 202 26.75 15.69 -8.37
C GLN A 202 26.92 15.59 -6.85
N ILE A 203 27.21 14.38 -6.38
CA ILE A 203 28.01 14.18 -5.16
C ILE A 203 29.46 14.10 -5.63
N GLN A 204 30.20 15.16 -5.37
CA GLN A 204 31.60 15.10 -4.90
C GLN A 204 31.59 15.55 -3.45
#